data_AF-A0A0G0QU42-F1
#
_entry.id   AF-A0A0G0QU42-F1
#
_cell.length_a   1.000
_cell.length_b   1.000
_cell.length_c   1.000
_cell.angle_alpha   90.00
_cell.angle_beta   90.00
_cell.angle_gamma   90.00
#
_symmetry.space_group_name_H-M   'P 1'
#
loop_
_entity.id
_entity.type
_entity.pdbx_description
1 polymer ?
#
loop_
_entity_poly.entity_id
_entity_poly.type
_entity_poly.pdbx_seq_one_letter_code
_entity_poly.pdbx_strand_id
1 'polypeptide(L)'
;MIPRSYVSEGFVLARRNFKEADRILDIYSKDKGKVSLIAKGIRRPGSRKRGHLEIFSRINFQAISGKGMGIMTEVETIDDFESLRKSIKKVSLAYYFVEVLSKATHEGEGNIELYNFISDLMEKLKTAKKLKDLRLEFVTQLLKILGYWPRDKELPSPDAKLDEVIERQIYSKRVGKMMLE
;
A
#
# COMPACT_ATOMS: atom_id res chain seq x y z
N MET A 1 -2.87 3.48 -29.70
CA MET A 1 -2.20 2.74 -28.61
C MET A 1 -3.05 1.51 -28.33
N ILE A 2 -2.48 0.31 -28.54
CA ILE A 2 -3.19 -0.97 -28.36
C ILE A 2 -3.33 -1.23 -26.85
N PRO A 3 -4.51 -1.61 -26.33
CA PRO A 3 -4.65 -1.96 -24.93
C PRO A 3 -3.71 -3.12 -24.59
N ARG A 4 -2.87 -2.96 -23.57
CA ARG A 4 -1.98 -4.03 -23.11
C ARG A 4 -2.52 -4.60 -21.82
N SER A 5 -2.81 -5.90 -21.84
CA SER A 5 -3.05 -6.68 -20.62
C SER A 5 -1.71 -6.96 -19.94
N TYR A 6 -1.69 -6.92 -18.61
CA TYR A 6 -0.55 -7.31 -17.81
C TYR A 6 -1.02 -7.95 -16.50
N VAL A 7 -0.14 -8.76 -15.91
CA VAL A 7 -0.31 -9.36 -14.59
C VAL A 7 0.73 -8.77 -13.66
N SER A 8 0.35 -8.47 -12.43
CA SER A 8 1.24 -7.96 -11.40
C SER A 8 0.77 -8.39 -10.03
N GLU A 9 1.71 -8.36 -9.08
CA GLU A 9 1.45 -8.43 -7.66
C GLU A 9 1.45 -7.02 -7.05
N GLY A 10 0.67 -6.78 -6.01
CA GLY A 10 0.60 -5.46 -5.37
C GLY A 10 -0.05 -5.42 -4.00
N PHE A 11 0.12 -4.31 -3.30
CA PHE A 11 -0.60 -3.99 -2.06
C PHE A 11 -1.73 -3.00 -2.33
N VAL A 12 -2.93 -3.29 -1.84
CA VAL A 12 -4.07 -2.36 -1.92
C VAL A 12 -3.84 -1.20 -0.97
N LEU A 13 -3.64 0.01 -1.51
CA LEU A 13 -3.40 1.23 -0.74
C LEU A 13 -4.71 1.90 -0.31
N ALA A 14 -5.66 1.96 -1.24
CA ALA A 14 -6.93 2.61 -1.03
C ALA A 14 -8.02 1.99 -1.91
N ARG A 15 -9.26 2.15 -1.49
CA ARG A 15 -10.44 1.80 -2.27
C ARG A 15 -11.50 2.88 -2.13
N ARG A 16 -12.16 3.22 -3.24
CA ARG A 16 -13.29 4.15 -3.26
C ARG A 16 -14.41 3.61 -4.13
N ASN A 17 -15.65 3.83 -3.70
CA ASN A 17 -16.82 3.47 -4.51
C ASN A 17 -16.79 4.29 -5.81
N PHE A 18 -17.11 3.63 -6.91
CA PHE A 18 -17.19 4.27 -8.21
C PHE A 18 -18.42 3.75 -8.94
N LYS A 19 -19.28 4.67 -9.40
CA LYS A 19 -20.58 4.30 -9.97
C LYS A 19 -21.38 3.37 -9.03
N GLU A 20 -22.46 2.79 -9.55
CA GLU A 20 -23.34 1.92 -8.78
C GLU A 20 -22.66 0.61 -8.33
N ALA A 21 -21.92 -0.03 -9.24
CA ALA A 21 -21.45 -1.40 -9.04
C ALA A 21 -19.93 -1.54 -8.95
N ASP A 22 -19.16 -0.47 -9.13
CA ASP A 22 -17.71 -0.55 -9.33
C ASP A 22 -16.94 0.02 -8.11
N ARG A 23 -15.63 -0.20 -8.08
CA ARG A 23 -14.70 0.49 -7.20
C ARG A 23 -13.48 0.93 -7.99
N ILE A 24 -12.84 2.01 -7.54
CA ILE A 24 -11.47 2.32 -7.91
C ILE A 24 -10.56 1.86 -6.79
N LEU A 25 -9.45 1.22 -7.16
CA LEU A 25 -8.40 0.76 -6.27
C LEU A 25 -7.11 1.47 -6.63
N ASP A 26 -6.42 1.95 -5.60
CA ASP A 26 -5.05 2.39 -5.73
C ASP A 26 -4.17 1.28 -5.18
N ILE A 27 -3.21 0.81 -5.98
CA ILE A 27 -2.38 -0.36 -5.68
C ILE A 27 -0.92 0.05 -5.84
N TYR A 28 -0.07 -0.32 -4.90
CA TYR A 28 1.37 -0.30 -5.10
C TYR A 28 1.80 -1.63 -5.70
N SER A 29 2.06 -1.63 -7.00
CA SER A 29 2.48 -2.79 -7.80
C SER A 29 4.00 -2.98 -7.73
N LYS A 30 4.42 -4.24 -7.77
CA LYS A 30 5.82 -4.66 -7.77
C LYS A 30 6.63 -4.08 -8.93
N ASP A 31 6.05 -4.00 -10.13
CA ASP A 31 6.74 -3.63 -11.37
C ASP A 31 6.33 -2.26 -11.92
N LYS A 32 5.13 -1.77 -11.59
CA LYS A 32 4.59 -0.49 -12.12
C LYS A 32 4.47 0.62 -11.09
N GLY A 33 4.84 0.37 -9.83
CA GLY A 33 4.69 1.34 -8.76
C GLY A 33 3.22 1.59 -8.46
N LYS A 34 2.86 2.83 -8.14
CA LYS A 34 1.45 3.14 -7.85
C LYS A 34 0.62 3.14 -9.13
N VAL A 35 -0.49 2.38 -9.11
CA VAL A 35 -1.47 2.32 -10.20
C VAL A 35 -2.88 2.48 -9.65
N SER A 36 -3.75 3.17 -10.41
CA SER A 36 -5.18 3.30 -10.11
C SER A 36 -6.01 2.54 -11.14
N LEU A 37 -6.84 1.60 -10.67
CA LEU A 37 -7.59 0.66 -11.51
C LEU A 37 -9.07 0.62 -11.15
N ILE A 38 -9.93 0.55 -12.17
CA ILE A 38 -11.36 0.33 -12.02
C ILE A 38 -11.63 -1.17 -11.92
N ALA A 39 -12.18 -1.62 -10.79
CA ALA A 39 -12.73 -2.95 -10.60
C ALA A 39 -14.24 -2.94 -10.88
N LYS A 40 -14.60 -3.29 -12.13
CA LYS A 40 -16.00 -3.28 -12.60
C LYS A 40 -16.85 -4.38 -11.93
N GLY A 41 -18.08 -4.05 -11.57
CA GLY A 41 -19.10 -4.96 -11.04
C GLY A 41 -18.78 -5.56 -9.68
N ILE A 42 -17.77 -5.05 -8.97
CA ILE A 42 -17.28 -5.64 -7.73
C ILE A 42 -18.24 -5.53 -6.55
N ARG A 43 -19.16 -4.57 -6.59
CA ARG A 43 -20.18 -4.38 -5.57
C ARG A 43 -21.45 -5.20 -5.84
N ARG A 44 -21.55 -5.89 -6.98
CA ARG A 44 -22.71 -6.75 -7.28
C ARG A 44 -22.76 -7.94 -6.30
N PRO A 45 -23.95 -8.34 -5.82
CA PRO A 45 -24.12 -9.58 -5.08
C PRO A 45 -23.53 -10.77 -5.88
N GLY A 46 -22.76 -11.63 -5.22
CA GLY A 46 -22.09 -12.78 -5.85
C GLY A 46 -20.78 -12.49 -6.60
N SER A 47 -20.26 -11.25 -6.57
CA SER A 47 -18.97 -10.95 -7.19
C SER A 47 -17.82 -11.69 -6.51
N ARG A 48 -17.13 -12.55 -7.27
CA ARG A 48 -15.92 -13.26 -6.80
C ARG A 48 -14.82 -12.31 -6.34
N LYS A 49 -14.79 -11.07 -6.86
CA LYS A 49 -13.77 -10.06 -6.54
C LYS A 49 -13.99 -9.34 -5.20
N ARG A 50 -15.19 -9.44 -4.59
CA ARG A 50 -15.62 -8.59 -3.47
C ARG A 50 -14.82 -8.82 -2.18
N GLY A 51 -14.37 -10.06 -1.93
CA GLY A 51 -13.59 -10.43 -0.75
C GLY A 51 -12.09 -10.14 -0.85
N HIS A 52 -11.58 -9.84 -2.04
CA HIS A 52 -10.14 -9.78 -2.29
C HIS A 52 -9.48 -8.42 -2.06
N LEU A 53 -10.26 -7.39 -1.71
CA LEU A 53 -9.85 -5.99 -1.80
C LEU A 53 -10.07 -5.22 -0.51
N GLU A 54 -9.52 -5.73 0.57
CA GLU A 54 -9.33 -4.94 1.78
C GLU A 54 -8.09 -4.07 1.63
N ILE A 55 -8.08 -2.91 2.30
CA ILE A 55 -6.86 -2.10 2.36
C ILE A 55 -5.76 -2.95 3.01
N PHE A 56 -4.50 -2.70 2.63
CA PHE A 56 -3.28 -3.42 3.01
C PHE A 56 -3.19 -4.89 2.55
N SER A 57 -4.20 -5.46 1.90
CA SER A 57 -4.08 -6.83 1.37
C SER A 57 -3.03 -6.90 0.25
N ARG A 58 -2.32 -8.03 0.18
CA ARG A 58 -1.45 -8.39 -0.92
C ARG A 58 -2.26 -9.20 -1.93
N ILE A 59 -2.24 -8.78 -3.19
CA ILE A 59 -3.04 -9.35 -4.26
C ILE A 59 -2.20 -9.65 -5.49
N ASN A 60 -2.58 -10.70 -6.21
CA ASN A 60 -2.27 -10.86 -7.62
C ASN A 60 -3.43 -10.28 -8.44
N PHE A 61 -3.12 -9.54 -9.49
CA PHE A 61 -4.14 -8.95 -10.33
C PHE A 61 -3.75 -8.95 -11.81
N GLN A 62 -4.76 -9.01 -12.65
CA GLN A 62 -4.64 -8.74 -14.08
C GLN A 62 -5.35 -7.44 -14.41
N ALA A 63 -4.72 -6.61 -15.25
CA ALA A 63 -5.29 -5.35 -15.67
C ALA A 63 -5.02 -5.04 -17.13
N ILE A 64 -5.93 -4.28 -17.73
CA ILE A 64 -5.79 -3.74 -19.08
C ILE A 64 -5.55 -2.23 -18.95
N SER A 65 -4.40 -1.78 -19.46
CA SER A 65 -4.07 -0.36 -19.60
C SER A 65 -4.48 0.17 -20.97
N GLY A 66 -5.03 1.39 -21.01
CA GLY A 66 -5.45 2.08 -22.23
C GLY A 66 -5.30 3.60 -22.10
N LYS A 67 -6.05 4.39 -22.90
CA LYS A 67 -6.14 5.84 -22.68
C LYS A 67 -7.00 6.09 -21.43
N GLY A 68 -6.39 6.57 -20.35
CA GLY A 68 -7.05 6.86 -19.07
C GLY A 68 -6.83 5.76 -18.02
N MET A 69 -7.74 5.69 -17.03
CA MET A 69 -7.64 4.75 -15.92
C MET A 69 -7.79 3.30 -16.40
N GLY A 70 -6.89 2.42 -15.95
CA GLY A 70 -6.91 1.00 -16.31
C GLY A 70 -8.10 0.26 -15.70
N ILE A 71 -8.39 -0.92 -16.24
CA ILE A 71 -9.46 -1.79 -15.75
C ILE A 71 -8.84 -3.07 -15.18
N MET A 72 -9.22 -3.42 -13.96
CA MET A 72 -8.86 -4.70 -13.34
C MET A 72 -9.79 -5.81 -13.83
N THR A 73 -9.23 -6.77 -14.57
CA THR A 73 -9.97 -7.89 -15.15
C THR A 73 -10.04 -9.08 -14.19
N GLU A 74 -8.99 -9.34 -13.42
CA GLU A 74 -8.91 -10.44 -12.45
C GLU A 74 -8.19 -10.00 -11.19
N VAL A 75 -8.51 -10.63 -10.06
CA VAL A 75 -7.83 -10.43 -8.79
C VAL A 75 -7.96 -11.67 -7.92
N GLU A 76 -6.86 -12.00 -7.24
CA GLU A 76 -6.76 -13.07 -6.26
C GLU A 76 -6.00 -12.53 -5.04
N THR A 77 -6.50 -12.83 -3.84
CA THR A 77 -5.78 -12.51 -2.60
C THR A 77 -4.63 -13.47 -2.42
N ILE A 78 -3.42 -12.93 -2.23
CA ILE A 78 -2.27 -13.68 -1.74
C ILE A 78 -2.33 -13.73 -0.21
N ASP A 79 -2.52 -12.57 0.41
CA ASP A 79 -2.63 -12.45 1.86
C ASP A 79 -3.52 -11.26 2.23
N ASP A 80 -4.56 -11.48 3.03
CA ASP A 80 -5.43 -10.44 3.56
C ASP A 80 -5.00 -9.95 4.95
N PHE A 81 -3.88 -10.48 5.45
CA PHE A 81 -3.28 -10.27 6.75
C PHE A 81 -4.28 -10.44 7.90
N GLU A 82 -5.15 -11.46 7.82
CA GLU A 82 -6.19 -11.74 8.82
C GLU A 82 -5.63 -11.77 10.27
N SER A 83 -4.44 -12.33 10.46
CA SER A 83 -3.80 -12.40 11.78
C SER A 83 -3.57 -11.01 12.42
N LEU A 84 -3.40 -9.95 11.63
CA LEU A 84 -3.27 -8.58 12.14
C LEU A 84 -4.58 -8.08 12.76
N ARG A 85 -5.74 -8.53 12.25
CA ARG A 85 -7.07 -8.10 12.69
C ARG A 85 -7.36 -8.45 14.16
N LYS A 86 -6.59 -9.37 14.74
CA LYS A 86 -6.63 -9.73 16.16
C LYS A 86 -6.01 -8.65 17.08
N SER A 87 -5.36 -7.62 16.52
CA SER A 87 -4.73 -6.54 17.28
C SER A 87 -4.98 -5.19 16.63
N ILE A 88 -5.74 -4.33 17.30
CA ILE A 88 -6.02 -2.97 16.82
C ILE A 88 -4.73 -2.19 16.52
N LYS A 89 -3.69 -2.33 17.36
CA LYS A 89 -2.40 -1.66 17.18
C LYS A 89 -1.70 -2.10 15.89
N LYS A 90 -1.75 -3.40 15.55
CA LYS A 90 -1.16 -3.92 14.31
C LYS A 90 -1.95 -3.50 13.08
N VAL A 91 -3.28 -3.55 13.14
CA VAL A 91 -4.14 -3.02 12.07
C VAL A 91 -3.84 -1.54 11.81
N SER A 92 -3.79 -0.73 12.87
CA SER A 92 -3.45 0.68 12.77
C SER A 92 -2.09 0.92 12.11
N LEU A 93 -1.10 0.11 12.45
CA LEU A 93 0.24 0.23 11.86
C LEU A 93 0.28 -0.20 10.39
N ALA A 94 -0.46 -1.23 9.99
CA ALA A 94 -0.61 -1.63 8.59
C ALA A 94 -1.26 -0.51 7.75
N TYR A 95 -2.32 0.12 8.27
CA TYR A 95 -2.94 1.29 7.64
C TYR A 95 -1.98 2.46 7.51
N TYR A 96 -1.18 2.73 8.54
CA TYR A 96 -0.14 3.76 8.50
C TYR A 96 0.90 3.47 7.41
N PHE A 97 1.38 2.23 7.29
CA PHE A 97 2.36 1.85 6.26
C PHE A 97 1.84 2.12 4.85
N VAL A 98 0.63 1.66 4.52
CA VAL A 98 0.07 1.86 3.17
C VAL A 98 -0.32 3.32 2.89
N GLU A 99 -0.73 4.08 3.91
CA GLU A 99 -1.00 5.52 3.73
C GLU A 99 0.28 6.29 3.44
N VAL A 100 1.34 6.05 4.21
CA VAL A 100 2.64 6.69 4.00
C VAL A 100 3.22 6.27 2.65
N LEU A 101 3.18 5.00 2.31
CA LEU A 101 3.61 4.49 1.00
C LEU A 101 2.87 5.19 -0.14
N SER A 102 1.54 5.35 -0.02
CA SER A 102 0.71 6.05 -1.01
C SER A 102 1.12 7.52 -1.20
N LYS A 103 1.50 8.20 -0.10
CA LYS A 103 1.90 9.62 -0.10
C LYS A 103 3.34 9.86 -0.54
N ALA A 104 4.23 8.91 -0.28
CA ALA A 104 5.65 9.04 -0.60
C ALA A 104 6.01 8.59 -2.02
N THR A 105 5.07 7.94 -2.74
CA THR A 105 5.30 7.40 -4.09
C THR A 105 4.43 8.09 -5.15
N HIS A 106 4.93 8.14 -6.39
CA HIS A 106 4.21 8.66 -7.54
C HIS A 106 3.65 7.53 -8.43
N GLU A 107 2.73 7.89 -9.32
CA GLU A 107 2.17 6.92 -10.28
C GLU A 107 3.22 6.50 -11.33
N GLY A 108 3.24 5.22 -11.68
CA GLY A 108 4.09 4.70 -12.77
C GLY A 108 5.56 4.50 -12.43
N GLU A 109 6.01 4.84 -11.22
CA GLU A 109 7.39 4.66 -10.76
C GLU A 109 7.55 3.34 -10.00
N GLY A 110 7.80 2.26 -10.75
CA GLY A 110 8.11 0.95 -10.18
C GLY A 110 9.41 0.95 -9.38
N ASN A 111 9.37 0.41 -8.16
CA ASN A 111 10.56 0.22 -7.33
C ASN A 111 10.48 -1.15 -6.64
N ILE A 112 11.20 -2.13 -7.20
CA ILE A 112 11.16 -3.52 -6.72
C ILE A 112 11.79 -3.67 -5.33
N GLU A 113 12.80 -2.86 -5.01
CA GLU A 113 13.43 -2.83 -3.69
C GLU A 113 12.42 -2.36 -2.64
N LEU A 114 11.70 -1.27 -2.92
CA LEU A 114 10.65 -0.78 -2.04
C LEU A 114 9.52 -1.79 -1.90
N TYR A 115 9.11 -2.43 -2.99
CA TYR A 115 8.08 -3.48 -2.93
C TYR A 115 8.47 -4.63 -1.99
N ASN A 116 9.68 -5.17 -2.16
CA ASN A 116 10.18 -6.27 -1.35
C ASN A 116 10.30 -5.84 0.12
N PHE A 117 10.78 -4.62 0.38
CA PHE A 117 10.85 -4.07 1.73
C PHE A 117 9.46 -4.00 2.40
N ILE A 118 8.43 -3.51 1.71
CA ILE A 118 7.06 -3.45 2.24
C ILE A 118 6.50 -4.85 2.48
N SER A 119 6.75 -5.80 1.57
CA SER A 119 6.38 -7.19 1.75
C SER A 119 6.97 -7.77 3.04
N ASP A 120 8.28 -7.65 3.23
CA ASP A 120 8.96 -8.17 4.42
C ASP A 120 8.50 -7.49 5.70
N LEU A 121 8.25 -6.18 5.65
CA LEU A 121 7.74 -5.39 6.77
C LEU A 121 6.33 -5.85 7.20
N MET A 122 5.45 -6.11 6.24
CA MET A 122 4.10 -6.60 6.50
C MET A 122 4.11 -8.01 7.09
N GLU A 123 5.03 -8.88 6.64
CA GLU A 123 5.26 -10.19 7.25
C GLU A 123 5.77 -10.08 8.70
N LYS A 124 6.78 -9.23 8.94
CA LYS A 124 7.29 -8.94 10.29
C LYS A 124 6.19 -8.44 11.22
N LEU A 125 5.27 -7.60 10.72
CA LEU A 125 4.18 -7.04 11.52
C LEU A 125 3.27 -8.13 12.13
N LYS A 126 3.11 -9.29 11.47
CA LYS A 126 2.32 -10.42 11.98
C LYS A 126 2.77 -10.87 13.36
N THR A 127 4.08 -10.91 13.61
CA THR A 127 4.66 -11.41 14.87
C THR A 127 5.32 -10.34 15.73
N ALA A 128 5.46 -9.12 15.22
CA ALA A 128 6.12 -8.01 15.93
C ALA A 128 5.50 -7.72 17.30
N LYS A 129 6.38 -7.57 18.30
CA LYS A 129 6.06 -7.11 19.66
C LYS A 129 6.41 -5.63 19.86
N LYS A 130 7.55 -5.19 19.31
CA LYS A 130 8.03 -3.81 19.38
C LYS A 130 7.55 -3.00 18.16
N LEU A 131 6.28 -2.60 18.19
CA LEU A 131 5.65 -1.92 17.04
C LEU A 131 6.24 -0.53 16.74
N LYS A 132 6.75 0.16 17.77
CA LYS A 132 7.42 1.46 17.62
C LYS A 132 8.71 1.34 16.82
N ASP A 133 9.52 0.33 17.11
CA ASP A 133 10.78 0.07 16.42
C ASP A 133 10.51 -0.29 14.95
N LEU A 134 9.52 -1.15 14.68
CA LEU A 134 9.13 -1.52 13.32
C LEU A 134 8.61 -0.31 12.52
N ARG A 135 7.88 0.61 13.17
CA ARG A 135 7.44 1.86 12.56
C ARG A 135 8.62 2.77 12.18
N LEU A 136 9.61 2.89 13.05
CA LEU A 136 10.81 3.71 12.79
C LEU A 136 11.69 3.07 11.70
N GLU A 137 11.81 1.74 11.69
CA GLU A 137 12.46 0.98 10.60
C GLU A 137 11.79 1.30 9.27
N PHE A 138 10.45 1.23 9.21
CA PHE A 138 9.68 1.59 8.03
C PHE A 138 10.00 2.98 7.49
N VAL A 139 9.86 4.02 8.31
CA VAL A 139 10.06 5.40 7.86
C VAL A 139 11.50 5.63 7.41
N THR A 140 12.46 5.10 8.16
CA THR A 140 13.89 5.27 7.85
C THR A 140 14.26 4.60 6.53
N GLN A 141 13.86 3.35 6.33
CA GLN A 141 14.18 2.62 5.12
C GLN A 141 13.42 3.16 3.91
N LEU A 142 12.16 3.57 4.07
CA LEU A 142 11.39 4.23 3.02
C LEU A 142 12.14 5.47 2.49
N LEU A 143 12.56 6.37 3.39
CA LEU A 143 13.28 7.60 3.01
C LEU A 143 14.62 7.31 2.35
N LYS A 144 15.34 6.28 2.79
CA LYS A 144 16.61 5.85 2.19
C LYS A 144 16.43 5.22 0.81
N ILE A 145 15.44 4.33 0.65
CA ILE A 145 15.15 3.66 -0.63
C ILE A 145 14.68 4.67 -1.68
N LEU A 146 13.87 5.65 -1.27
CA LEU A 146 13.38 6.72 -2.15
C LEU A 146 14.41 7.83 -2.41
N GLY A 147 15.60 7.77 -1.79
CA GLY A 147 16.68 8.73 -2.02
C GLY A 147 16.55 10.07 -1.28
N TYR A 148 15.60 10.19 -0.35
CA TYR A 148 15.44 11.38 0.50
C TYR A 148 16.44 11.46 1.65
N TRP A 149 17.17 10.37 1.92
CA TRP A 149 18.26 10.32 2.90
C TRP A 149 19.40 9.38 2.45
N PRO A 150 20.67 9.69 2.75
CA PRO A 150 21.79 8.80 2.43
C PRO A 150 21.68 7.44 3.14
N ARG A 151 22.00 6.35 2.43
CA ARG A 151 21.84 4.97 2.93
C ARG A 151 22.77 4.65 4.10
N ASP A 152 23.97 5.21 4.09
CA ASP A 152 25.06 5.02 5.04
C ASP A 152 24.97 5.92 6.28
N LYS A 153 24.10 6.93 6.28
CA LYS A 153 23.96 7.87 7.39
C LYS A 153 22.84 7.48 8.35
N GLU A 154 23.02 7.83 9.62
CA GLU A 154 21.96 7.77 10.62
C GLU A 154 20.91 8.84 10.34
N LEU A 155 19.63 8.51 10.57
CA LEU A 155 18.52 9.44 10.44
C LEU A 155 17.98 9.78 11.83
N PRO A 156 18.39 10.92 12.42
CA PRO A 156 18.09 11.22 13.82
C PRO A 156 16.61 11.56 14.08
N SER A 157 15.88 12.01 13.06
CA SER A 157 14.45 12.35 13.20
C SER A 157 13.64 11.89 11.98
N PRO A 158 13.36 10.57 11.87
CA PRO A 158 12.66 10.01 10.72
C PRO A 158 11.29 10.65 10.46
N ASP A 159 10.54 10.94 11.52
CA ASP A 159 9.20 11.54 11.40
C ASP A 159 9.23 12.97 10.89
N ALA A 160 10.17 13.80 11.38
CA ALA A 160 10.34 15.16 10.90
C ALA A 160 10.73 15.16 9.42
N LYS A 161 11.66 14.27 9.04
CA LYS A 161 12.07 14.15 7.64
C LYS A 161 10.94 13.65 6.74
N LEU A 162 10.15 12.70 7.21
CA LEU A 162 8.97 12.22 6.49
C LEU A 162 7.97 13.36 6.27
N ASP A 163 7.76 14.20 7.27
CA ASP A 163 6.86 15.35 7.21
C ASP A 163 7.31 16.42 6.20
N GLU A 164 8.62 16.60 6.00
CA GLU A 164 9.17 17.46 4.93
C GLU A 164 8.92 16.89 3.53
N VAL A 165 8.97 15.56 3.40
CA VAL A 165 8.89 14.87 2.10
C VAL A 165 7.45 14.74 1.62
N ILE A 166 6.50 14.53 2.54
CA ILE A 166 5.10 14.35 2.18
C ILE A 166 4.38 15.70 2.06
N GLU A 167 3.89 16.03 0.86
CA GLU A 167 3.17 17.30 0.63
C GLU A 167 1.78 17.35 1.30
N ARG A 168 1.22 16.21 1.75
CA ARG A 168 -0.15 16.10 2.31
C ARG A 168 -0.13 15.54 3.73
N GLN A 169 -0.91 16.15 4.63
CA GLN A 169 -1.07 15.69 6.02
C GLN A 169 -1.45 14.20 6.09
N ILE A 170 -0.71 13.40 6.86
CA ILE A 170 -1.05 12.00 7.18
C ILE A 170 -2.28 12.01 8.12
N TYR A 171 -3.37 11.37 7.70
CA TYR A 171 -4.59 11.27 8.50
C TYR A 171 -4.46 10.25 9.63
N SER A 172 -3.67 9.18 9.43
CA SER A 172 -3.32 8.22 10.48
C SER A 172 -2.28 8.71 11.48
N LYS A 173 -1.79 9.96 11.41
CA LYS A 173 -0.77 10.50 12.35
C LYS A 173 -1.17 10.32 13.82
N ARG A 174 -2.44 10.58 14.15
CA ARG A 174 -3.00 10.38 15.51
C ARG A 174 -3.10 8.91 15.91
N VAL A 175 -3.21 7.98 14.96
CA VAL A 175 -3.37 6.56 15.27
C VAL A 175 -2.00 5.88 15.37
N GLY A 176 -1.07 6.16 14.45
CA GLY A 176 0.26 5.54 14.46
C GLY A 176 1.17 6.05 15.59
N LYS A 177 1.12 7.35 15.91
CA LYS A 177 1.97 7.94 16.95
C LYS A 177 1.41 7.70 18.37
N MET A 178 0.10 7.90 18.55
CA MET A 178 -0.55 7.93 19.87
C MET A 178 -0.97 6.54 20.39
N MET A 179 -1.16 5.54 19.52
CA MET A 179 -1.46 4.15 19.97
C MET A 179 -0.23 3.37 20.46
N LEU A 180 0.97 3.93 20.22
CA LEU A 180 2.27 3.32 20.54
C LEU A 180 3.00 4.04 21.68
N GLU A 181 2.41 5.11 22.22
CA GLU A 181 2.72 5.65 23.56
C GLU A 181 2.05 4.77 24.63
#